data_AF-A0A7X6Z6K8-F1
#
_entry.id   AF-A0A7X6Z6K8-F1
#
_cell.length_a   1.000
_cell.length_b   1.000
_cell.length_c   1.000
_cell.angle_alpha   90.00
_cell.angle_beta   90.00
_cell.angle_gamma   90.00
#
_symmetry.space_group_name_H-M   'P 1'
#
loop_
_entity.id
_entity.type
_entity.pdbx_description
1 polymer ?
#
loop_
_entity_poly.entity_id
_entity_poly.type
_entity_poly.pdbx_seq_one_letter_code
_entity_poly.pdbx_strand_id
1 'polypeptide(L)'
;GNTIANYIYDALNQRIRKVTAKGETQYYYLNQQLVAEAFIPTAATEVNYGDSMNKKAFISRRYIYDGVLAVALIDYSEDTNGQLFYIHSDGSGQPFLVTDEFQQAVWLADNETFGKSQVIIEDIEFNLRLPGQYYDAESGLHQNLYRNYDPEVGHYLEPDPLGPIASNDVFGYANQNPRQFIDPLGLLMFVFDGTTNTPSSQSNAYKLGQLYDEGPVNYLEGIGTKEAQNKVVNFFNSYQKDLSETQPISQDNRLQRMYAHSLLEWKVPEFIPHVTQDKISAGMAPYMLNMQWMQLIDEMIRTTAAGPLIDNTINIDLSGFSRGAALASIFANKLGQYTKQGYFQYTAKWLPPGQQQVRACVNLRFVGLFDTVHQLGTLGSDNGDYNYTVSPAWSTFAHAVALNEYRFWLMPLTSFADKNTDNVYEQGFLGNHSDIGGSIFPKDLNAETNPYPDTYGDLGNIPLAWMHYMAAGARIELKPLEALTQWQLDAVKNPLLHLANKYEQDLTDSRWLITDRRVYSASGQLLGLQSFSKTLGGAIRKEHAEFIDFPIATGTGSLLDSTQEGYPYGIVNAKEYLDFLDESIKWNSSLKTISQQQQ
;
A
#
# COMPACT_ATOMS: atom_id res chain seq x y z
N GLY A 1 -11.49 42.28 12.90
CA GLY A 1 -10.45 41.71 13.77
C GLY A 1 -9.10 42.15 13.26
N ASN A 2 -8.11 42.26 14.14
CA ASN A 2 -6.72 42.49 13.72
C ASN A 2 -6.13 41.15 13.24
N THR A 3 -5.42 41.15 12.10
CA THR A 3 -4.71 39.96 11.63
C THR A 3 -3.48 39.72 12.51
N ILE A 4 -3.41 38.54 13.13
CA ILE A 4 -2.32 38.16 14.05
C ILE A 4 -1.26 37.26 13.38
N ALA A 5 -1.66 36.50 12.36
CA ALA A 5 -0.79 35.70 11.51
C ALA A 5 -1.41 35.46 10.13
N ASN A 6 -0.56 35.15 9.15
CA ASN A 6 -0.96 34.65 7.84
C ASN A 6 -0.24 33.32 7.57
N TYR A 7 -0.94 32.35 6.99
CA TYR A 7 -0.41 31.02 6.70
C TYR A 7 -0.49 30.75 5.19
N ILE A 8 0.50 30.05 4.63
CA ILE A 8 0.54 29.62 3.22
C ILE A 8 0.73 28.12 3.20
N TYR A 9 -0.06 27.45 2.35
CA TYR A 9 -0.09 26.00 2.20
C TYR A 9 0.30 25.61 0.76
N ASP A 10 0.84 24.42 0.59
CA ASP A 10 1.08 23.83 -0.72
C ASP A 10 -0.15 23.06 -1.26
N ALA A 11 -0.01 22.43 -2.43
CA ALA A 11 -1.10 21.67 -3.06
C ALA A 11 -1.46 20.37 -2.32
N LEU A 12 -0.64 19.93 -1.36
CA LEU A 12 -0.90 18.80 -0.46
C LEU A 12 -1.48 19.26 0.88
N ASN A 13 -1.87 20.53 0.97
CA ASN A 13 -2.37 21.19 2.18
C ASN A 13 -1.37 21.17 3.35
N GLN A 14 -0.07 21.05 3.07
CA GLN A 14 0.98 21.20 4.07
C GLN A 14 1.27 22.68 4.26
N ARG A 15 1.34 23.14 5.51
CA ARG A 15 1.63 24.54 5.80
C ARG A 15 3.10 24.82 5.52
N ILE A 16 3.42 25.47 4.41
CA ILE A 16 4.81 25.76 4.02
C ILE A 16 5.34 27.08 4.58
N ARG A 17 4.47 28.05 4.93
CA ARG A 17 4.89 29.34 5.52
C ARG A 17 3.90 29.84 6.57
N LYS A 18 4.42 30.50 7.60
CA LYS A 18 3.68 31.26 8.62
C LYS A 18 4.34 32.63 8.78
N VAL A 19 3.56 33.71 8.68
CA VAL A 19 4.03 35.09 8.86
C VAL A 19 3.32 35.71 10.06
N THR A 20 4.09 36.13 11.05
CA THR A 20 3.62 36.82 12.26
C THR A 20 4.31 38.17 12.41
N ALA A 21 3.96 38.94 13.45
CA ALA A 21 4.70 40.16 13.80
C ALA A 21 6.19 39.90 14.11
N LYS A 22 6.57 38.69 14.54
CA LYS A 22 7.95 38.33 14.89
C LYS A 22 8.82 38.02 13.65
N GLY A 23 8.22 37.50 12.59
CA GLY A 23 8.97 36.92 11.47
C GLY A 23 8.14 35.99 10.61
N GLU A 24 8.81 35.44 9.62
CA GLU A 24 8.31 34.35 8.79
C GLU A 24 8.98 33.04 9.21
N THR A 25 8.18 32.01 9.49
CA THR A 25 8.61 30.62 9.64
C THR A 25 8.26 29.87 8.36
N GLN A 26 9.21 29.12 7.81
CA GLN A 26 9.02 28.20 6.69
C GLN A 26 9.13 26.77 7.20
N TYR A 27 8.27 25.89 6.70
CA TYR A 27 8.18 24.51 7.17
C TYR A 27 8.53 23.56 6.03
N TYR A 28 9.27 22.50 6.36
CA TYR A 28 9.72 21.49 5.41
C TYR A 28 9.24 20.13 5.86
N TYR A 29 8.62 19.39 4.94
CA TYR A 29 8.03 18.09 5.20
C TYR A 29 8.72 16.99 4.40
N LEU A 30 8.79 15.79 4.97
CA LEU A 30 9.16 14.55 4.29
C LEU A 30 8.12 13.51 4.67
N ASN A 31 7.49 12.85 3.68
CA ASN A 31 6.41 11.89 3.92
C ASN A 31 5.25 12.45 4.81
N GLN A 32 4.84 13.71 4.57
CA GLN A 32 3.83 14.45 5.36
C GLN A 32 4.21 14.73 6.83
N GLN A 33 5.46 14.47 7.22
CA GLN A 33 5.96 14.73 8.57
C GLN A 33 6.84 15.98 8.57
N LEU A 34 6.65 16.89 9.54
CA LEU A 34 7.44 18.12 9.66
C LEU A 34 8.87 17.78 10.07
N VAL A 35 9.85 17.93 9.17
CA VAL A 35 11.25 17.56 9.44
C VAL A 35 12.15 18.76 9.73
N ALA A 36 11.78 19.96 9.29
CA ALA A 36 12.56 21.16 9.58
C ALA A 36 11.74 22.45 9.55
N GLU A 37 12.26 23.45 10.24
CA GLU A 37 11.78 24.83 10.22
C GLU A 37 12.93 25.76 9.81
N ALA A 38 12.61 26.81 9.06
CA ALA A 38 13.51 27.90 8.78
C ALA A 38 12.87 29.23 9.19
N PHE A 39 13.66 30.16 9.73
CA PHE A 39 13.15 31.42 10.24
C PHE A 39 13.75 32.63 9.51
N ILE A 40 12.91 33.64 9.28
CA ILE A 40 13.29 34.95 8.75
C ILE A 40 12.74 36.01 9.72
N PRO A 41 13.59 36.72 10.50
CA PRO A 41 13.13 37.76 11.39
C PRO A 41 12.60 39.00 10.64
N THR A 42 11.47 39.54 11.09
CA THR A 42 10.94 40.81 10.58
C THR A 42 11.79 41.95 11.15
N ALA A 43 12.47 42.73 10.28
CA ALA A 43 13.01 44.01 10.72
C ALA A 43 11.84 44.96 10.96
N ALA A 44 11.82 45.71 12.06
CA ALA A 44 10.68 46.41 12.65
C ALA A 44 9.99 47.53 11.82
N THR A 45 9.96 47.45 10.49
CA THR A 45 9.27 48.39 9.61
C THR A 45 8.64 47.64 8.44
N GLU A 46 7.31 47.58 8.45
CA GLU A 46 6.35 47.28 7.38
C GLU A 46 6.85 46.44 6.19
N VAL A 47 6.47 45.16 6.14
CA VAL A 47 6.74 44.29 4.98
C VAL A 47 5.47 44.10 4.17
N ASN A 48 5.44 44.69 2.98
CA ASN A 48 4.48 44.34 1.92
C ASN A 48 4.82 42.96 1.34
N TYR A 49 3.78 42.24 0.91
CA TYR A 49 3.88 40.91 0.29
C TYR A 49 4.77 40.98 -0.97
N GLY A 50 6.03 40.52 -0.86
CA GLY A 50 7.01 40.53 -1.96
C GLY A 50 8.46 40.84 -1.56
N ASP A 51 8.72 41.41 -0.38
CA ASP A 51 10.07 41.89 -0.01
C ASP A 51 11.01 40.82 0.61
N SER A 52 10.54 39.57 0.74
CA SER A 52 11.29 38.48 1.39
C SER A 52 12.30 37.76 0.48
N MET A 53 12.45 38.15 -0.80
CA MET A 53 13.37 37.47 -1.73
C MET A 53 14.87 37.73 -1.47
N ASN A 54 15.25 38.73 -0.66
CA ASN A 54 16.65 39.09 -0.41
C ASN A 54 17.16 38.74 1.01
N LYS A 55 16.33 38.18 1.90
CA LYS A 55 16.75 37.69 3.22
C LYS A 55 16.81 36.17 3.20
N LYS A 56 18.00 35.61 3.44
CA LYS A 56 18.21 34.16 3.42
C LYS A 56 17.62 33.55 4.69
N ALA A 57 16.58 32.73 4.55
CA ALA A 57 16.08 31.90 5.65
C ALA A 57 17.20 30.96 6.11
N PHE A 58 17.42 30.86 7.41
CA PHE A 58 18.30 29.83 7.98
C PHE A 58 17.43 28.74 8.58
N ILE A 59 17.86 27.48 8.44
CA ILE A 59 17.22 26.36 9.14
C ILE A 59 17.39 26.63 10.63
N SER A 60 16.30 26.89 11.34
CA SER A 60 16.31 27.15 12.78
C SER A 60 16.16 25.88 13.59
N ARG A 61 15.46 24.86 13.04
CA ARG A 61 15.21 23.60 13.72
C ARG A 61 15.13 22.42 12.75
N ARG A 62 15.59 21.25 13.19
CA ARG A 62 15.31 19.94 12.58
C ARG A 62 14.74 18.99 13.59
N TYR A 63 13.82 18.14 13.17
CA TYR A 63 13.24 17.09 13.99
C TYR A 63 13.77 15.72 13.58
N ILE A 64 13.99 14.86 14.56
CA ILE A 64 14.42 13.47 14.38
C ILE A 64 13.31 12.59 14.93
N TYR A 65 12.86 11.64 14.11
CA TYR A 65 11.74 10.76 14.41
C TYR A 65 12.15 9.29 14.42
N ASP A 66 11.47 8.51 15.26
CA ASP A 66 11.37 7.05 15.16
C ASP A 66 9.93 6.72 14.74
N GLY A 67 9.74 6.45 13.45
CA GLY A 67 8.41 6.40 12.83
C GLY A 67 7.67 7.74 12.96
N VAL A 68 6.54 7.75 13.67
CA VAL A 68 5.74 8.97 13.91
C VAL A 68 6.13 9.72 15.19
N LEU A 69 6.99 9.14 16.04
CA LEU A 69 7.36 9.70 17.34
C LEU A 69 8.59 10.59 17.20
N ALA A 70 8.48 11.85 17.66
CA ALA A 70 9.64 12.75 17.72
C ALA A 70 10.52 12.34 18.89
N VAL A 71 11.78 11.99 18.62
CA VAL A 71 12.73 11.50 19.63
C VAL A 71 13.84 12.50 19.94
N ALA A 72 14.11 13.42 19.02
CA ALA A 72 15.09 14.49 19.22
C ALA A 72 14.81 15.67 18.28
N LEU A 73 15.43 16.81 18.59
CA LEU A 73 15.47 17.98 17.71
C LEU A 73 16.87 18.60 17.74
N ILE A 74 17.22 19.31 16.67
CA ILE A 74 18.45 20.08 16.57
C ILE A 74 18.07 21.53 16.30
N ASP A 75 18.42 22.44 17.21
CA ASP A 75 18.25 23.87 17.02
C ASP A 75 19.54 24.52 16.52
N TYR A 76 19.40 25.50 15.65
CA TYR A 76 20.51 26.23 15.07
C TYR A 76 20.37 27.72 15.40
N SER A 77 21.48 28.33 15.82
CA SER A 77 21.60 29.80 15.81
C SER A 77 21.82 30.32 14.38
N GLU A 78 21.71 31.64 14.17
CA GLU A 78 22.04 32.29 12.89
C GLU A 78 23.46 31.93 12.39
N ASP A 79 24.39 31.61 13.30
CA ASP A 79 25.77 31.20 13.00
C ASP A 79 25.92 29.70 12.69
N THR A 80 24.83 28.93 12.59
CA THR A 80 24.74 27.51 12.18
C THR A 80 25.32 26.45 13.12
N ASN A 81 25.67 26.81 14.36
CA ASN A 81 26.00 25.81 15.38
C ASN A 81 24.71 25.11 15.85
N GLY A 82 24.62 23.81 15.59
CA GLY A 82 23.48 22.97 15.97
C GLY A 82 23.61 22.45 17.40
N GLN A 83 22.59 22.64 18.22
CA GLN A 83 22.47 22.05 19.56
C GLN A 83 21.43 20.93 19.53
N LEU A 84 21.81 19.74 19.98
CA LEU A 84 20.94 18.57 20.04
C LEU A 84 20.15 18.55 21.35
N PHE A 85 18.86 18.28 21.25
CA PHE A 85 17.96 18.08 22.37
C PHE A 85 17.20 16.77 22.20
N TYR A 86 16.84 16.15 23.32
CA TYR A 86 16.16 14.85 23.37
C TYR A 86 14.72 15.04 23.83
N ILE A 87 13.77 14.51 23.07
CA ILE A 87 12.34 14.63 23.33
C ILE A 87 11.87 13.38 24.08
N HIS A 88 11.17 13.60 25.19
CA HIS A 88 10.59 12.55 26.02
C HIS A 88 9.07 12.69 25.97
N SER A 89 8.43 11.66 25.41
CA SER A 89 6.99 11.60 25.20
C SER A 89 6.32 10.55 26.07
N ASP A 90 5.03 10.75 26.37
CA ASP A 90 4.21 9.77 27.06
C ASP A 90 3.76 8.62 26.14
N GLY A 91 2.92 7.71 26.64
CA GLY A 91 2.43 6.56 25.88
C GLY A 91 1.57 6.90 24.65
N SER A 92 1.06 8.13 24.54
CA SER A 92 0.35 8.64 23.36
C SER A 92 1.28 9.34 22.36
N GLY A 93 2.57 9.45 22.68
CA GLY A 93 3.53 10.18 21.88
C GLY A 93 3.53 11.69 22.13
N GLN A 94 2.73 12.20 23.07
CA GLN A 94 2.73 13.61 23.44
C GLN A 94 4.01 13.95 24.24
N PRO A 95 4.84 14.90 23.78
CA PRO A 95 6.02 15.33 24.52
C PRO A 95 5.63 15.94 25.86
N PHE A 96 6.29 15.52 26.95
CA PHE A 96 6.15 16.14 28.28
C PHE A 96 7.46 16.74 28.79
N LEU A 97 8.61 16.34 28.24
CA LEU A 97 9.94 16.81 28.65
C LEU A 97 10.88 16.89 27.44
N VAL A 98 11.73 17.91 27.39
CA VAL A 98 12.88 17.99 26.51
C VAL A 98 14.13 18.24 27.34
N THR A 99 15.20 17.50 27.07
CA THR A 99 16.48 17.64 27.77
C THR A 99 17.62 18.02 26.83
N ASP A 100 18.60 18.75 27.35
CA ASP A 100 19.87 18.99 26.66
C ASP A 100 20.81 17.77 26.72
N GLU A 101 22.02 17.91 26.17
CA GLU A 101 23.08 16.90 26.19
C GLU A 101 23.60 16.54 27.60
N PHE A 102 23.35 17.41 28.58
CA PHE A 102 23.69 17.19 29.99
C PHE A 102 22.52 16.62 30.80
N GLN A 103 21.42 16.23 30.13
CA GLN A 103 20.19 15.71 30.72
C GLN A 103 19.45 16.73 31.60
N GLN A 104 19.72 18.03 31.43
CA GLN A 104 18.98 19.08 32.09
C GLN A 104 17.67 19.34 31.34
N ALA A 105 16.58 19.48 32.07
CA ALA A 105 15.28 19.82 31.50
C ALA A 105 15.32 21.26 30.96
N VAL A 106 15.13 21.42 29.66
CA VAL A 106 15.07 22.71 28.97
C VAL A 106 13.66 23.06 28.50
N TRP A 107 12.78 22.06 28.44
CA TRP A 107 11.35 22.25 28.31
C TRP A 107 10.63 21.18 29.12
N LEU A 108 9.65 21.55 29.91
CA LEU A 108 8.84 20.63 30.70
C LEU A 108 7.42 21.15 30.69
N ALA A 109 6.44 20.29 30.42
CA ALA A 109 5.04 20.66 30.49
C ALA A 109 4.22 19.63 31.26
N ASP A 110 3.21 20.13 31.97
CA ASP A 110 2.09 19.32 32.43
C ASP A 110 1.05 19.27 31.31
N ASN A 111 0.75 18.07 30.81
CA ASN A 111 -0.09 17.88 29.65
C ASN A 111 -1.53 17.55 30.07
N GLU A 112 -2.47 18.35 29.57
CA GLU A 112 -3.89 18.09 29.72
C GLU A 112 -4.34 17.00 28.74
N THR A 113 -5.52 16.41 29.04
CA THR A 113 -6.12 15.32 28.26
C THR A 113 -6.14 15.60 26.77
N PHE A 114 -6.58 16.79 26.35
CA PHE A 114 -6.79 17.17 24.95
C PHE A 114 -5.58 17.87 24.33
N GLY A 115 -4.37 17.53 24.76
CA GLY A 115 -3.15 17.99 24.11
C GLY A 115 -2.66 19.38 24.54
N LYS A 116 -3.44 20.15 25.32
CA LYS A 116 -2.99 21.43 25.87
C LYS A 116 -1.81 21.19 26.82
N SER A 117 -0.71 21.89 26.60
CA SER A 117 0.49 21.79 27.43
C SER A 117 0.62 23.02 28.32
N GLN A 118 0.63 22.82 29.63
CA GLN A 118 0.97 23.85 30.61
C GLN A 118 2.47 23.81 30.86
N VAL A 119 3.21 24.70 30.21
CA VAL A 119 4.67 24.72 30.26
C VAL A 119 5.16 25.20 31.65
N ILE A 120 5.99 24.38 32.28
CA ILE A 120 6.62 24.59 33.60
C ILE A 120 8.05 25.13 33.44
N ILE A 121 8.79 24.60 32.47
CA ILE A 121 10.14 25.05 32.09
C ILE A 121 10.11 25.38 30.59
N GLU A 122 10.62 26.55 30.21
CA GLU A 122 10.62 27.04 28.83
C GLU A 122 11.95 27.75 28.50
N ASP A 123 13.06 27.02 28.56
CA ASP A 123 14.37 27.54 28.14
C ASP A 123 14.51 27.53 26.61
N ILE A 124 13.73 26.68 25.93
CA ILE A 124 13.58 26.64 24.48
C ILE A 124 12.11 26.74 24.07
N GLU A 125 11.84 27.34 22.91
CA GLU A 125 10.52 27.28 22.28
C GLU A 125 10.29 25.86 21.74
N PHE A 126 9.22 25.18 22.15
CA PHE A 126 8.91 23.83 21.66
C PHE A 126 7.42 23.70 21.32
N ASN A 127 7.15 23.50 20.02
CA ASN A 127 5.81 23.63 19.46
C ASN A 127 5.15 22.29 19.09
N LEU A 128 5.86 21.14 19.15
CA LEU A 128 5.17 19.87 18.91
C LEU A 128 4.23 19.55 20.08
N ARG A 129 3.06 18.99 19.76
CA ARG A 129 2.04 18.56 20.74
C ARG A 129 1.76 17.08 20.54
N LEU A 130 0.49 16.68 20.49
CA LEU A 130 0.13 15.30 20.11
C LEU A 130 0.75 14.96 18.73
N PRO A 131 0.97 13.67 18.40
CA PRO A 131 1.59 13.30 17.13
C PRO A 131 0.95 13.98 15.92
N GLY A 132 1.77 14.60 15.06
CA GLY A 132 1.32 15.36 13.88
C GLY A 132 0.88 16.82 14.16
N GLN A 133 0.75 17.22 15.43
CA GLN A 133 0.29 18.55 15.80
C GLN A 133 1.43 19.55 16.06
N TYR A 134 1.24 20.77 15.57
CA TYR A 134 2.11 21.92 15.78
C TYR A 134 1.33 23.06 16.46
N TYR A 135 1.81 23.53 17.60
CA TYR A 135 1.23 24.62 18.37
C TYR A 135 1.52 25.99 17.77
N ASP A 136 0.48 26.78 17.54
CA ASP A 136 0.56 28.18 17.15
C ASP A 136 0.22 29.10 18.33
N ALA A 137 1.26 29.65 18.94
CA ALA A 137 1.13 30.50 20.13
C ALA A 137 0.25 31.74 19.90
N GLU A 138 0.18 32.26 18.67
CA GLU A 138 -0.64 33.43 18.36
C GLU A 138 -2.16 33.16 18.43
N SER A 139 -2.59 31.95 18.07
CA SER A 139 -4.01 31.57 18.02
C SER A 139 -4.41 30.69 19.21
N GLY A 140 -3.43 30.04 19.85
CA GLY A 140 -3.66 29.00 20.84
C GLY A 140 -4.06 27.65 20.23
N LEU A 141 -4.14 27.55 18.90
CA LEU A 141 -4.58 26.36 18.18
C LEU A 141 -3.40 25.46 17.83
N HIS A 142 -3.72 24.20 17.57
CA HIS A 142 -2.78 23.19 17.11
C HIS A 142 -3.05 22.91 15.63
N GLN A 143 -2.14 23.28 14.74
CA GLN A 143 -2.24 22.91 13.33
C GLN A 143 -1.90 21.43 13.18
N ASN A 144 -2.77 20.67 12.52
CA ASN A 144 -2.60 19.24 12.26
C ASN A 144 -2.91 18.97 10.78
N LEU A 145 -1.91 19.19 9.92
CA LEU A 145 -2.01 19.11 8.46
C LEU A 145 -3.27 19.81 7.92
N TYR A 146 -4.32 19.03 7.66
CA TYR A 146 -5.56 19.46 7.01
C TYR A 146 -6.51 20.27 7.90
N ARG A 147 -6.36 20.22 9.23
CA ARG A 147 -7.30 20.85 10.17
C ARG A 147 -6.59 21.58 11.31
N ASN A 148 -7.26 22.58 11.88
CA ASN A 148 -6.86 23.29 13.07
C ASN A 148 -7.61 22.71 14.28
N TYR A 149 -6.86 22.32 15.28
CA TYR A 149 -7.37 21.69 16.50
C TYR A 149 -7.36 22.69 17.66
N ASP A 150 -8.51 22.81 18.33
CA ASP A 150 -8.67 23.60 19.54
C ASP A 150 -8.53 22.68 20.76
N PRO A 151 -7.40 22.74 21.49
CA PRO A 151 -7.17 21.87 22.63
C PRO A 151 -8.02 22.26 23.86
N GLU A 152 -8.63 23.46 23.91
CA GLU A 152 -9.51 23.85 25.02
C GLU A 152 -10.85 23.14 24.94
N VAL A 153 -11.35 22.95 23.71
CA VAL A 153 -12.64 22.29 23.46
C VAL A 153 -12.45 20.81 23.12
N GLY A 154 -11.25 20.43 22.70
CA GLY A 154 -10.90 19.07 22.32
C GLY A 154 -11.36 18.69 20.90
N HIS A 155 -11.62 19.67 20.05
CA HIS A 155 -12.23 19.52 18.72
C HIS A 155 -11.43 20.24 17.62
N TYR A 156 -11.60 19.78 16.38
CA TYR A 156 -11.24 20.52 15.19
C TYR A 156 -12.20 21.68 14.92
N LEU A 157 -11.68 22.76 14.36
CA LEU A 157 -12.48 23.90 13.92
C LEU A 157 -13.15 23.64 12.56
N GLU A 158 -12.52 22.81 11.74
CA GLU A 158 -13.04 22.38 10.45
C GLU A 158 -13.67 20.99 10.56
N PRO A 159 -14.80 20.75 9.85
CA PRO A 159 -15.35 19.41 9.76
C PRO A 159 -14.36 18.49 9.05
N ASP A 160 -14.47 17.20 9.33
CA ASP A 160 -13.68 16.18 8.66
C ASP A 160 -13.74 16.33 7.12
N PRO A 161 -12.60 16.47 6.42
CA PRO A 161 -12.57 16.55 4.95
C PRO A 161 -13.23 15.33 4.26
N LEU A 162 -13.31 14.19 4.95
CA LEU A 162 -13.99 12.97 4.50
C LEU A 162 -15.52 13.05 4.59
N GLY A 163 -16.05 14.10 5.23
CA GLY A 163 -17.48 14.34 5.41
C GLY A 163 -18.11 13.55 6.57
N PRO A 164 -19.42 13.76 6.83
CA PRO A 164 -20.13 13.10 7.92
C PRO A 164 -20.33 11.61 7.64
N ILE A 165 -19.61 10.76 8.36
CA ILE A 165 -19.80 9.30 8.41
C ILE A 165 -20.68 8.99 9.63
N ALA A 166 -21.57 8.00 9.54
CA ALA A 166 -22.44 7.63 10.66
C ALA A 166 -21.59 7.27 11.90
N SER A 167 -21.96 7.83 13.05
CA SER A 167 -21.34 7.72 14.39
C SER A 167 -20.00 8.41 14.64
N ASN A 168 -19.47 9.24 13.72
CA ASN A 168 -18.33 10.11 14.01
C ASN A 168 -18.79 11.52 14.43
N ASP A 169 -18.11 12.12 15.40
CA ASP A 169 -18.18 13.58 15.60
C ASP A 169 -17.32 14.20 14.51
N VAL A 170 -17.93 14.90 13.55
CA VAL A 170 -17.23 15.51 12.42
C VAL A 170 -16.15 16.52 12.85
N PHE A 171 -16.16 16.95 14.10
CA PHE A 171 -15.15 17.81 14.71
C PHE A 171 -14.27 17.08 15.73
N GLY A 172 -14.48 15.80 16.00
CA GLY A 172 -13.74 15.05 17.01
C GLY A 172 -12.30 14.74 16.59
N TYR A 173 -11.35 14.92 17.50
CA TYR A 173 -9.99 14.37 17.36
C TYR A 173 -9.90 13.03 18.09
N ALA A 174 -9.41 12.00 17.40
CA ALA A 174 -9.12 10.69 18.01
C ALA A 174 -10.34 10.16 18.81
N ASN A 175 -11.54 10.25 18.21
CA ASN A 175 -12.84 9.92 18.83
C ASN A 175 -13.02 10.49 20.26
N GLN A 176 -12.55 11.73 20.49
CA GLN A 176 -12.57 12.42 21.79
C GLN A 176 -11.82 11.69 22.93
N ASN A 177 -10.89 10.77 22.62
CA ASN A 177 -10.06 10.08 23.62
C ASN A 177 -8.55 10.05 23.24
N PRO A 178 -7.91 11.23 23.20
CA PRO A 178 -6.51 11.42 22.79
C PRO A 178 -5.44 10.79 23.69
N ARG A 179 -5.80 10.31 24.89
CA ARG A 179 -4.86 9.58 25.77
C ARG A 179 -4.64 8.14 25.35
N GLN A 180 -5.54 7.62 24.52
CA GLN A 180 -5.55 6.24 24.07
C GLN A 180 -5.42 6.17 22.54
N PHE A 181 -6.03 7.10 21.81
CA PHE A 181 -5.92 7.22 20.36
C PHE A 181 -4.88 8.26 19.93
N ILE A 182 -4.07 7.84 18.96
CA ILE A 182 -3.44 8.75 18.00
C ILE A 182 -4.18 8.56 16.67
N ASP A 183 -4.44 9.63 15.94
CA ASP A 183 -5.00 9.53 14.59
C ASP A 183 -4.04 10.16 13.57
N PRO A 184 -3.13 9.36 12.99
CA PRO A 184 -2.41 9.73 11.80
C PRO A 184 -3.09 9.21 10.52
N LEU A 185 -4.34 8.71 10.58
CA LEU A 185 -5.30 8.33 9.50
C LEU A 185 -5.91 6.89 9.50
N GLY A 186 -5.56 5.95 10.39
CA GLY A 186 -6.38 4.74 10.70
C GLY A 186 -6.79 3.74 9.58
N LEU A 187 -6.16 3.70 8.41
CA LEU A 187 -6.66 2.99 7.21
C LEU A 187 -5.59 2.04 6.61
N LEU A 188 -5.91 0.79 6.21
CA LEU A 188 -4.88 -0.22 5.86
C LEU A 188 -5.08 -0.92 4.52
N MET A 189 -4.10 -0.75 3.62
CA MET A 189 -3.97 -1.59 2.43
C MET A 189 -2.78 -2.55 2.52
N PHE A 190 -2.95 -3.81 2.14
CA PHE A 190 -1.86 -4.78 2.00
C PHE A 190 -1.67 -5.15 0.52
N VAL A 191 -0.43 -5.04 0.04
CA VAL A 191 -0.09 -5.32 -1.36
C VAL A 191 0.93 -6.44 -1.44
N PHE A 192 0.57 -7.54 -2.09
CA PHE A 192 1.41 -8.72 -2.30
C PHE A 192 1.85 -8.81 -3.77
N ASP A 193 3.09 -8.42 -4.09
CA ASP A 193 3.53 -8.37 -5.48
C ASP A 193 3.89 -9.76 -6.06
N GLY A 194 3.94 -9.83 -7.39
CA GLY A 194 4.29 -11.01 -8.14
C GLY A 194 5.76 -11.35 -8.06
N THR A 195 6.10 -12.57 -8.47
CA THR A 195 7.46 -13.10 -8.30
C THR A 195 8.49 -12.17 -8.94
N THR A 196 9.60 -11.93 -8.24
CA THR A 196 10.69 -11.04 -8.68
C THR A 196 10.37 -9.55 -8.76
N ASN A 197 9.12 -9.15 -8.49
CA ASN A 197 8.74 -7.75 -8.55
C ASN A 197 9.18 -6.97 -7.31
N THR A 198 9.62 -5.76 -7.56
CA THR A 198 9.96 -4.73 -6.57
C THR A 198 9.29 -3.42 -6.99
N PRO A 199 9.38 -2.32 -6.22
CA PRO A 199 8.87 -1.02 -6.65
C PRO A 199 9.39 -0.55 -8.02
N SER A 200 10.60 -0.99 -8.40
CA SER A 200 11.19 -0.68 -9.71
C SER A 200 10.49 -1.36 -10.88
N SER A 201 9.77 -2.47 -10.64
CA SER A 201 9.03 -3.21 -11.66
C SER A 201 7.76 -2.50 -12.10
N GLN A 202 7.27 -1.54 -11.29
CA GLN A 202 6.05 -0.77 -11.58
C GLN A 202 4.84 -1.66 -11.89
N SER A 203 4.70 -2.78 -11.15
CA SER A 203 3.58 -3.70 -11.32
C SER A 203 2.25 -3.00 -11.02
N ASN A 204 1.16 -3.50 -11.60
CA ASN A 204 -0.19 -3.00 -11.34
C ASN A 204 -0.60 -3.16 -9.88
N ALA A 205 -0.14 -4.20 -9.20
CA ALA A 205 -0.36 -4.35 -7.76
C ALA A 205 0.31 -3.20 -6.98
N TYR A 206 1.57 -2.89 -7.30
CA TYR A 206 2.30 -1.77 -6.71
C TYR A 206 1.66 -0.41 -7.03
N LYS A 207 1.34 -0.16 -8.30
CA LYS A 207 0.68 1.06 -8.77
C LYS A 207 -0.67 1.29 -8.08
N LEU A 208 -1.49 0.26 -7.92
CA LEU A 208 -2.75 0.37 -7.17
C LEU A 208 -2.49 0.76 -5.70
N GLY A 209 -1.44 0.22 -5.09
CA GLY A 209 -0.99 0.66 -3.77
C GLY A 209 -0.57 2.12 -3.72
N GLN A 210 0.12 2.64 -4.75
CA GLN A 210 0.49 4.06 -4.80
C GLN A 210 -0.71 5.01 -4.93
N LEU A 211 -1.78 4.52 -5.55
CA LEU A 211 -3.04 5.25 -5.72
C LEU A 211 -3.92 5.23 -4.47
N TYR A 212 -3.67 4.33 -3.52
CA TYR A 212 -4.42 4.30 -2.27
C TYR A 212 -4.27 5.63 -1.51
N ASP A 213 -5.39 6.27 -1.21
CA ASP A 213 -5.42 7.60 -0.60
C ASP A 213 -6.05 7.62 0.80
N GLU A 214 -6.47 6.45 1.28
CA GLU A 214 -7.10 6.33 2.58
C GLU A 214 -6.07 6.19 3.72
N GLY A 215 -4.92 5.55 3.51
CA GLY A 215 -3.97 5.38 4.63
C GLY A 215 -2.69 4.61 4.31
N PRO A 216 -1.98 4.10 5.33
CA PRO A 216 -0.77 3.33 5.14
C PRO A 216 -0.94 2.10 4.24
N VAL A 217 0.07 1.91 3.39
CA VAL A 217 0.15 0.78 2.45
C VAL A 217 1.30 -0.13 2.89
N ASN A 218 0.97 -1.35 3.28
CA ASN A 218 1.92 -2.42 3.59
C ASN A 218 2.28 -3.16 2.30
N TYR A 219 3.24 -2.61 1.55
CA TYR A 219 3.74 -3.25 0.33
C TYR A 219 4.81 -4.32 0.61
N LEU A 220 4.58 -5.50 0.04
CA LEU A 220 5.46 -6.65 0.06
C LEU A 220 5.94 -6.99 -1.34
N GLU A 221 7.26 -6.95 -1.53
CA GLU A 221 7.90 -7.39 -2.76
C GLU A 221 7.61 -8.86 -3.07
N GLY A 222 7.80 -9.20 -4.32
CA GLY A 222 7.62 -10.54 -4.84
C GLY A 222 8.46 -11.59 -4.15
N ILE A 223 7.91 -12.81 -4.10
CA ILE A 223 8.67 -14.03 -3.85
C ILE A 223 9.89 -14.08 -4.79
N GLY A 224 11.03 -14.53 -4.27
CA GLY A 224 12.26 -14.62 -5.06
C GLY A 224 12.99 -13.30 -5.27
N THR A 225 12.70 -12.28 -4.45
CA THR A 225 13.48 -11.03 -4.33
C THR A 225 14.33 -11.03 -3.06
N LYS A 226 15.45 -10.30 -3.07
CA LYS A 226 16.29 -10.19 -1.88
C LYS A 226 15.66 -9.24 -0.86
N GLU A 227 14.93 -8.26 -1.37
CA GLU A 227 14.15 -7.25 -0.66
C GLU A 227 13.08 -7.91 0.22
N ALA A 228 12.23 -8.79 -0.33
CA ALA A 228 11.23 -9.52 0.44
C ALA A 228 11.88 -10.39 1.52
N GLN A 229 12.95 -11.13 1.16
CA GLN A 229 13.68 -11.98 2.11
C GLN A 229 14.25 -11.16 3.27
N ASN A 230 14.89 -10.03 2.98
CA ASN A 230 15.46 -9.15 3.99
C ASN A 230 14.38 -8.53 4.88
N LYS A 231 13.25 -8.07 4.31
CA LYS A 231 12.12 -7.54 5.11
C LYS A 231 11.62 -8.56 6.12
N VAL A 232 11.35 -9.78 5.67
CA VAL A 232 10.88 -10.88 6.53
C VAL A 232 11.89 -11.19 7.64
N VAL A 233 13.16 -11.34 7.29
CA VAL A 233 14.22 -11.68 8.25
C VAL A 233 14.42 -10.56 9.28
N ASN A 234 14.48 -9.31 8.82
CA ASN A 234 14.64 -8.16 9.71
C ASN A 234 13.45 -7.99 10.64
N PHE A 235 12.23 -8.22 10.16
CA PHE A 235 11.02 -8.17 10.97
C PHE A 235 11.10 -9.19 12.12
N PHE A 236 11.31 -10.48 11.82
CA PHE A 236 11.35 -11.51 12.85
C PHE A 236 12.55 -11.36 13.80
N ASN A 237 13.71 -10.89 13.31
CA ASN A 237 14.87 -10.60 14.17
C ASN A 237 14.58 -9.45 15.14
N SER A 238 13.95 -8.38 14.68
CA SER A 238 13.58 -7.23 15.52
C SER A 238 12.56 -7.67 16.57
N TYR A 239 11.53 -8.40 16.15
CA TYR A 239 10.51 -8.95 17.04
C TYR A 239 11.10 -9.88 18.11
N GLN A 240 12.06 -10.75 17.73
CA GLN A 240 12.74 -11.62 18.68
C GLN A 240 13.61 -10.85 19.68
N LYS A 241 14.25 -9.76 19.22
CA LYS A 241 15.04 -8.87 20.07
C LYS A 241 14.15 -8.16 21.10
N ASP A 242 13.05 -7.56 20.67
CA ASP A 242 12.11 -6.84 21.54
C ASP A 242 11.52 -7.75 22.62
N LEU A 243 11.17 -8.99 22.25
CA LEU A 243 10.72 -10.02 23.19
C LEU A 243 11.80 -10.43 24.21
N SER A 244 13.08 -10.29 23.88
CA SER A 244 14.18 -10.62 24.79
C SER A 244 14.52 -9.50 25.75
N GLU A 245 14.26 -8.25 25.38
CA GLU A 245 14.56 -7.05 26.17
C GLU A 245 13.42 -6.68 27.13
N THR A 246 12.16 -6.87 26.71
CA THR A 246 10.97 -6.54 27.52
C THR A 246 10.61 -7.60 28.57
N GLN A 247 11.30 -8.74 28.59
CA GLN A 247 11.06 -9.87 29.49
C GLN A 247 12.41 -10.34 30.10
N PRO A 248 12.94 -9.74 31.18
CA PRO A 248 14.18 -10.21 31.81
C PRO A 248 13.98 -11.61 32.41
N ILE A 249 14.69 -12.60 31.89
CA ILE A 249 14.49 -14.01 32.22
C ILE A 249 15.48 -14.46 33.32
N SER A 250 14.97 -15.03 34.42
CA SER A 250 15.77 -15.79 35.39
C SER A 250 16.27 -17.12 34.80
N GLN A 251 17.45 -17.59 35.20
CA GLN A 251 18.12 -18.75 34.55
C GLN A 251 17.27 -20.03 34.47
N ASP A 252 16.31 -20.25 35.38
CA ASP A 252 15.43 -21.43 35.38
C ASP A 252 14.41 -21.46 34.23
N ASN A 253 14.05 -20.30 33.66
CA ASN A 253 13.11 -20.23 32.52
C ASN A 253 13.75 -20.54 31.17
N ARG A 254 15.09 -20.73 31.10
CA ARG A 254 15.76 -21.14 29.85
C ARG A 254 15.39 -22.57 29.44
N LEU A 255 15.16 -23.47 30.39
CA LEU A 255 14.81 -24.87 30.13
C LEU A 255 13.34 -25.06 29.75
N GLN A 256 12.42 -24.22 30.23
CA GLN A 256 11.02 -24.24 29.77
C GLN A 256 10.84 -23.77 28.32
N ARG A 257 11.71 -22.89 27.80
CA ARG A 257 11.72 -22.54 26.37
C ARG A 257 12.15 -23.71 25.45
N MET A 258 12.90 -24.69 25.97
CA MET A 258 13.19 -25.93 25.21
C MET A 258 11.98 -26.89 25.14
N TYR A 259 10.97 -26.73 26.00
CA TYR A 259 9.72 -27.50 25.94
C TYR A 259 8.53 -26.73 25.34
N ALA A 260 8.68 -25.42 25.08
CA ALA A 260 7.80 -24.66 24.18
C ALA A 260 8.06 -24.99 22.68
N HIS A 261 8.65 -26.16 22.39
CA HIS A 261 8.87 -26.71 21.05
C HIS A 261 7.62 -27.37 20.43
N SER A 262 6.44 -27.15 21.00
CA SER A 262 5.18 -27.53 20.37
C SER A 262 4.26 -26.33 20.30
N LEU A 263 3.96 -25.91 19.07
CA LEU A 263 2.97 -24.91 18.63
C LEU A 263 3.45 -23.44 18.53
N LEU A 264 4.02 -23.07 17.37
CA LEU A 264 3.44 -22.10 16.39
C LEU A 264 4.47 -21.47 15.43
N GLU A 265 4.23 -21.63 14.13
CA GLU A 265 4.20 -20.69 12.97
C GLU A 265 5.03 -19.38 12.88
N TRP A 266 5.73 -18.87 13.89
CA TRP A 266 6.26 -17.48 13.88
C TRP A 266 7.78 -17.39 14.07
N LYS A 267 8.52 -18.43 13.69
CA LYS A 267 9.98 -18.43 13.78
C LYS A 267 10.60 -17.69 12.60
N VAL A 268 11.72 -17.01 12.86
CA VAL A 268 12.69 -16.62 11.82
C VAL A 268 12.91 -17.87 10.94
N PRO A 269 12.91 -17.72 9.59
CA PRO A 269 13.18 -18.85 8.72
C PRO A 269 14.47 -19.55 9.13
N GLU A 270 14.39 -20.84 9.51
CA GLU A 270 15.58 -21.63 9.86
C GLU A 270 16.53 -21.77 8.66
N PHE A 271 15.96 -21.67 7.45
CA PHE A 271 16.67 -21.63 6.19
C PHE A 271 16.06 -20.55 5.28
N ILE A 272 16.89 -19.64 4.79
CA ILE A 272 16.52 -18.67 3.77
C ILE A 272 16.97 -19.22 2.42
N PRO A 273 16.05 -19.64 1.53
CA PRO A 273 16.43 -20.14 0.21
C PRO A 273 17.13 -19.06 -0.61
N HIS A 274 18.05 -19.47 -1.49
CA HIS A 274 18.57 -18.55 -2.51
C HIS A 274 17.42 -17.98 -3.34
N VAL A 275 17.51 -16.71 -3.74
CA VAL A 275 16.44 -16.03 -4.50
C VAL A 275 15.95 -16.85 -5.69
N THR A 276 16.84 -17.50 -6.44
CA THR A 276 16.47 -18.37 -7.58
C THR A 276 15.68 -19.61 -7.15
N GLN A 277 16.02 -20.20 -6.01
CA GLN A 277 15.29 -21.34 -5.46
C GLN A 277 13.92 -20.90 -4.96
N ASP A 278 13.85 -19.75 -4.30
CA ASP A 278 12.60 -19.17 -3.80
C ASP A 278 11.65 -18.78 -4.95
N LYS A 279 12.17 -18.29 -6.08
CA LYS A 279 11.40 -18.12 -7.32
C LYS A 279 10.76 -19.42 -7.81
N ILE A 280 11.31 -20.59 -7.51
CA ILE A 280 10.76 -21.86 -7.98
C ILE A 280 9.81 -22.44 -6.95
N SER A 281 10.24 -22.48 -5.68
CA SER A 281 9.55 -23.19 -4.62
C SER A 281 8.62 -22.33 -3.78
N ALA A 282 8.70 -21.00 -3.87
CA ALA A 282 7.97 -20.09 -2.98
C ALA A 282 8.17 -20.40 -1.49
N GLY A 283 9.40 -20.79 -1.10
CA GLY A 283 9.71 -21.22 0.27
C GLY A 283 9.53 -20.11 1.31
N MET A 284 9.59 -18.85 0.87
CA MET A 284 9.35 -17.69 1.74
C MET A 284 7.86 -17.37 1.96
N ALA A 285 6.94 -17.97 1.21
CA ALA A 285 5.51 -17.65 1.27
C ALA A 285 4.87 -17.74 2.68
N PRO A 286 5.11 -18.80 3.48
CA PRO A 286 4.54 -18.89 4.83
C PRO A 286 5.03 -17.75 5.73
N TYR A 287 6.32 -17.41 5.64
CA TYR A 287 6.94 -16.37 6.47
C TYR A 287 6.47 -14.97 6.06
N MET A 288 6.28 -14.74 4.76
CA MET A 288 5.70 -13.52 4.22
C MET A 288 4.26 -13.31 4.70
N LEU A 289 3.42 -14.35 4.63
CA LEU A 289 2.06 -14.33 5.17
C LEU A 289 2.04 -14.07 6.68
N ASN A 290 2.96 -14.68 7.41
CA ASN A 290 3.04 -14.53 8.86
C ASN A 290 3.52 -13.14 9.29
N MET A 291 4.52 -12.58 8.60
CA MET A 291 4.93 -11.19 8.83
C MET A 291 3.76 -10.22 8.66
N GLN A 292 3.04 -10.29 7.52
CA GLN A 292 1.90 -9.41 7.26
C GLN A 292 0.76 -9.63 8.26
N TRP A 293 0.56 -10.88 8.72
CA TRP A 293 -0.44 -11.19 9.74
C TRP A 293 -0.08 -10.57 11.08
N MET A 294 1.18 -10.64 11.49
CA MET A 294 1.64 -10.01 12.74
C MET A 294 1.53 -8.48 12.64
N GLN A 295 1.93 -7.87 11.52
CA GLN A 295 1.79 -6.43 11.30
C GLN A 295 0.33 -5.97 11.40
N LEU A 296 -0.60 -6.72 10.80
CA LEU A 296 -2.03 -6.48 10.92
C LEU A 296 -2.51 -6.57 12.38
N ILE A 297 -2.12 -7.62 13.09
CA ILE A 297 -2.52 -7.82 14.49
C ILE A 297 -1.99 -6.69 15.37
N ASP A 298 -0.73 -6.28 15.20
CA ASP A 298 -0.14 -5.18 15.94
C ASP A 298 -0.89 -3.87 15.67
N GLU A 299 -1.31 -3.64 14.43
CA GLU A 299 -2.11 -2.47 14.05
C GLU A 299 -3.53 -2.51 14.63
N MET A 300 -4.17 -3.68 14.65
CA MET A 300 -5.46 -3.87 15.32
C MET A 300 -5.34 -3.62 16.82
N ILE A 301 -4.28 -4.09 17.47
CA ILE A 301 -4.05 -3.84 18.90
C ILE A 301 -3.85 -2.34 19.15
N ARG A 302 -3.04 -1.66 18.34
CA ARG A 302 -2.87 -0.20 18.41
C ARG A 302 -4.22 0.52 18.30
N THR A 303 -5.01 0.17 17.29
CA THR A 303 -6.30 0.83 17.02
C THR A 303 -7.37 0.53 18.08
N THR A 304 -7.33 -0.65 18.70
CA THR A 304 -8.37 -1.09 19.66
C THR A 304 -8.03 -0.79 21.11
N ALA A 305 -6.74 -0.64 21.44
CA ALA A 305 -6.28 -0.07 22.71
C ALA A 305 -6.74 1.37 22.89
N ALA A 306 -7.15 1.97 21.79
CA ALA A 306 -7.33 3.37 21.69
C ALA A 306 -8.75 3.80 22.17
N GLY A 307 -9.75 2.89 22.18
CA GLY A 307 -11.07 3.12 22.81
C GLY A 307 -12.15 2.13 22.35
N PRO A 308 -13.46 2.45 22.45
CA PRO A 308 -14.53 1.46 22.23
C PRO A 308 -14.55 0.90 20.80
N LEU A 309 -14.76 -0.41 20.67
CA LEU A 309 -14.73 -1.11 19.36
C LEU A 309 -15.75 -0.57 18.34
N ILE A 310 -16.86 0.00 18.80
CA ILE A 310 -17.95 0.47 17.95
C ILE A 310 -17.54 1.70 17.11
N ASP A 311 -16.64 2.53 17.64
CA ASP A 311 -16.24 3.79 17.00
C ASP A 311 -14.94 3.64 16.17
N ASN A 312 -14.31 2.46 16.16
CA ASN A 312 -13.00 2.21 15.53
C ASN A 312 -13.06 1.03 14.56
N THR A 313 -13.89 1.16 13.54
CA THR A 313 -13.94 0.15 12.46
C THR A 313 -12.75 0.34 11.52
N ILE A 314 -11.93 -0.69 11.38
CA ILE A 314 -10.72 -0.69 10.54
C ILE A 314 -11.10 -1.14 9.13
N ASN A 315 -10.98 -0.25 8.14
CA ASN A 315 -11.10 -0.65 6.75
C ASN A 315 -9.85 -1.44 6.32
N ILE A 316 -10.05 -2.59 5.70
CA ILE A 316 -8.96 -3.45 5.20
C ILE A 316 -9.19 -3.75 3.73
N ASP A 317 -8.16 -3.51 2.94
CA ASP A 317 -8.14 -3.73 1.49
C ASP A 317 -6.86 -4.47 1.07
N LEU A 318 -7.00 -5.35 0.09
CA LEU A 318 -5.93 -6.20 -0.38
C LEU A 318 -5.73 -6.03 -1.88
N SER A 319 -4.46 -6.07 -2.30
CA SER A 319 -4.10 -6.20 -3.71
C SER A 319 -3.00 -7.25 -3.87
N GLY A 320 -2.99 -7.95 -5.01
CA GLY A 320 -1.84 -8.76 -5.34
C GLY A 320 -1.72 -9.13 -6.80
N PHE A 321 -0.53 -9.54 -7.20
CA PHE A 321 -0.22 -10.01 -8.55
C PHE A 321 0.42 -11.40 -8.51
N SER A 322 0.08 -12.31 -9.43
CA SER A 322 0.77 -13.60 -9.57
C SER A 322 0.69 -14.49 -8.33
N ARG A 323 1.83 -15.03 -7.86
CA ARG A 323 1.91 -15.70 -6.55
C ARG A 323 1.60 -14.76 -5.39
N GLY A 324 1.86 -13.46 -5.52
CA GLY A 324 1.41 -12.46 -4.56
C GLY A 324 -0.12 -12.39 -4.48
N ALA A 325 -0.83 -12.49 -5.61
CA ALA A 325 -2.29 -12.62 -5.62
C ALA A 325 -2.77 -13.88 -4.88
N ALA A 326 -2.03 -14.99 -4.99
CA ALA A 326 -2.27 -16.19 -4.20
C ALA A 326 -2.14 -15.89 -2.70
N LEU A 327 -1.06 -15.24 -2.28
CA LEU A 327 -0.86 -14.84 -0.88
C LEU A 327 -1.96 -13.89 -0.38
N ALA A 328 -2.35 -12.91 -1.21
CA ALA A 328 -3.43 -11.98 -0.89
C ALA A 328 -4.75 -12.74 -0.66
N SER A 329 -5.08 -13.73 -1.49
CA SER A 329 -6.29 -14.56 -1.32
C SER A 329 -6.24 -15.43 -0.05
N ILE A 330 -5.08 -16.00 0.28
CA ILE A 330 -4.88 -16.77 1.52
C ILE A 330 -5.05 -15.85 2.73
N PHE A 331 -4.46 -14.66 2.68
CA PHE A 331 -4.57 -13.64 3.71
C PHE A 331 -6.03 -13.18 3.89
N ALA A 332 -6.74 -12.95 2.78
CA ALA A 332 -8.16 -12.59 2.75
C ALA A 332 -9.03 -13.66 3.42
N ASN A 333 -8.77 -14.93 3.14
CA ASN A 333 -9.47 -16.04 3.78
C ASN A 333 -9.18 -16.12 5.27
N LYS A 334 -7.92 -15.97 5.68
CA LYS A 334 -7.54 -15.99 7.09
C LYS A 334 -8.25 -14.86 7.85
N LEU A 335 -8.28 -13.65 7.30
CA LEU A 335 -9.07 -12.52 7.83
C LEU A 335 -10.55 -12.87 7.95
N GLY A 336 -11.14 -13.43 6.90
CA GLY A 336 -12.53 -13.86 6.87
C GLY A 336 -12.88 -14.92 7.91
N GLN A 337 -11.98 -15.88 8.19
CA GLN A 337 -12.18 -16.93 9.19
C GLN A 337 -12.34 -16.38 10.61
N TYR A 338 -11.63 -15.30 10.92
CA TYR A 338 -11.66 -14.65 12.23
C TYR A 338 -12.62 -13.46 12.30
N THR A 339 -13.33 -13.14 11.20
CA THR A 339 -14.27 -12.03 11.13
C THR A 339 -15.71 -12.52 11.00
N LYS A 340 -16.60 -12.08 11.90
CA LYS A 340 -18.03 -12.37 11.82
C LYS A 340 -18.82 -11.07 11.91
N GLN A 341 -19.58 -10.75 10.86
CA GLN A 341 -20.41 -9.52 10.81
C GLN A 341 -19.59 -8.25 11.14
N GLY A 342 -18.39 -8.14 10.56
CA GLY A 342 -17.47 -7.04 10.82
C GLY A 342 -16.75 -7.08 12.17
N TYR A 343 -16.99 -8.10 13.01
CA TYR A 343 -16.27 -8.27 14.27
C TYR A 343 -15.15 -9.31 14.13
N PHE A 344 -13.91 -8.85 14.20
CA PHE A 344 -12.71 -9.67 14.20
C PHE A 344 -12.36 -10.14 15.61
N GLN A 345 -12.05 -11.43 15.78
CA GLN A 345 -11.53 -11.98 17.02
C GLN A 345 -10.47 -13.05 16.77
N TYR A 346 -9.28 -12.83 17.30
CA TYR A 346 -8.14 -13.73 17.16
C TYR A 346 -7.35 -13.89 18.47
N THR A 347 -6.73 -15.06 18.66
CA THR A 347 -5.84 -15.31 19.82
C THR A 347 -4.39 -15.31 19.36
N ALA A 348 -3.72 -14.18 19.51
CA ALA A 348 -2.30 -13.97 19.21
C ALA A 348 -1.43 -14.54 20.35
N LYS A 349 -1.13 -15.83 20.27
CA LYS A 349 -0.38 -16.57 21.30
C LYS A 349 1.06 -16.10 21.50
N TRP A 350 1.61 -15.32 20.56
CA TRP A 350 2.95 -14.72 20.69
C TRP A 350 2.98 -13.52 21.64
N LEU A 351 1.83 -12.94 21.98
CA LEU A 351 1.72 -11.83 22.91
C LEU A 351 1.80 -12.29 24.37
N PRO A 352 2.14 -11.39 25.31
CA PRO A 352 2.14 -11.69 26.73
C PRO A 352 0.79 -12.22 27.22
N PRO A 353 0.79 -13.13 28.22
CA PRO A 353 -0.44 -13.60 28.86
C PRO A 353 -1.32 -12.42 29.32
N GLY A 354 -2.61 -12.45 28.98
CA GLY A 354 -3.54 -11.35 29.25
C GLY A 354 -3.72 -10.36 28.09
N GLN A 355 -2.81 -10.32 27.12
CA GLN A 355 -2.90 -9.49 25.91
C GLN A 355 -3.15 -10.29 24.62
N GLN A 356 -3.25 -11.62 24.74
CA GLN A 356 -3.35 -12.52 23.58
C GLN A 356 -4.69 -12.42 22.83
N GLN A 357 -5.74 -11.90 23.45
CA GLN A 357 -7.04 -11.74 22.78
C GLN A 357 -7.08 -10.42 22.02
N VAL A 358 -7.10 -10.51 20.70
CA VAL A 358 -7.20 -9.36 19.80
C VAL A 358 -8.62 -9.32 19.26
N ARG A 359 -9.28 -8.17 19.41
CA ARG A 359 -10.66 -7.94 19.00
C ARG A 359 -10.72 -6.60 18.31
N ALA A 360 -11.30 -6.55 17.11
CA ALA A 360 -11.42 -5.32 16.33
C ALA A 360 -12.74 -5.31 15.57
N CYS A 361 -13.34 -4.14 15.36
CA CYS A 361 -14.31 -3.97 14.30
C CYS A 361 -13.54 -3.75 13.00
N VAL A 362 -13.85 -4.51 11.96
CA VAL A 362 -13.18 -4.46 10.67
C VAL A 362 -14.20 -4.41 9.55
N ASN A 363 -13.88 -3.66 8.51
CA ASN A 363 -14.64 -3.58 7.29
C ASN A 363 -13.77 -4.13 6.14
N LEU A 364 -14.07 -5.35 5.72
CA LEU A 364 -13.33 -6.04 4.65
C LEU A 364 -13.95 -5.64 3.30
N ARG A 365 -13.41 -4.61 2.64
CA ARG A 365 -14.08 -4.03 1.47
C ARG A 365 -13.63 -4.69 0.17
N PHE A 366 -12.33 -4.73 -0.07
CA PHE A 366 -11.82 -5.03 -1.39
C PHE A 366 -10.65 -6.03 -1.40
N VAL A 367 -10.69 -6.96 -2.36
CA VAL A 367 -9.55 -7.80 -2.76
C VAL A 367 -9.37 -7.68 -4.27
N GLY A 368 -8.30 -7.04 -4.71
CA GLY A 368 -7.96 -6.84 -6.11
C GLY A 368 -6.80 -7.74 -6.56
N LEU A 369 -7.07 -8.68 -7.45
CA LEU A 369 -6.08 -9.68 -7.89
C LEU A 369 -5.76 -9.52 -9.37
N PHE A 370 -4.48 -9.41 -9.69
CA PHE A 370 -3.95 -9.45 -11.05
C PHE A 370 -3.37 -10.85 -11.33
N ASP A 371 -3.97 -11.54 -12.28
CA ASP A 371 -3.65 -12.88 -12.79
C ASP A 371 -3.06 -13.84 -11.75
N THR A 372 -3.92 -14.52 -11.02
CA THR A 372 -3.51 -15.32 -9.86
C THR A 372 -2.82 -16.63 -10.25
N VAL A 373 -1.69 -16.93 -9.58
CA VAL A 373 -0.89 -18.15 -9.79
C VAL A 373 -0.72 -18.91 -8.48
N HIS A 374 -1.47 -20.00 -8.32
CA HIS A 374 -1.32 -20.90 -7.17
C HIS A 374 -0.22 -21.91 -7.46
N GLN A 375 1.00 -21.54 -7.14
CA GLN A 375 2.17 -22.41 -7.22
C GLN A 375 3.10 -22.20 -6.02
N LEU A 376 2.61 -22.63 -4.86
CA LEU A 376 3.36 -22.67 -3.62
C LEU A 376 3.99 -24.06 -3.45
N GLY A 377 5.26 -24.10 -3.09
CA GLY A 377 6.06 -25.33 -3.16
C GLY A 377 6.54 -25.63 -4.58
N THR A 378 7.41 -26.63 -4.69
CA THR A 378 7.96 -27.02 -6.00
C THR A 378 6.83 -27.58 -6.87
N LEU A 379 6.55 -26.92 -7.99
CA LEU A 379 5.42 -27.26 -8.89
C LEU A 379 4.05 -27.26 -8.20
N GLY A 380 3.87 -26.46 -7.14
CA GLY A 380 2.60 -26.37 -6.43
C GLY A 380 2.40 -27.50 -5.40
N SER A 381 3.47 -28.16 -4.95
CA SER A 381 3.41 -29.24 -3.94
C SER A 381 2.68 -28.84 -2.66
N ASP A 382 2.72 -27.56 -2.32
CA ASP A 382 2.20 -27.02 -1.06
C ASP A 382 0.86 -26.32 -1.29
N ASN A 383 0.32 -26.33 -2.53
CA ASN A 383 -0.94 -25.68 -2.85
C ASN A 383 -2.09 -26.19 -1.96
N GLY A 384 -2.11 -27.49 -1.67
CA GLY A 384 -3.16 -28.13 -0.86
C GLY A 384 -3.16 -27.71 0.62
N ASP A 385 -2.10 -27.05 1.10
CA ASP A 385 -1.99 -26.60 2.49
C ASP A 385 -2.75 -25.29 2.76
N TYR A 386 -3.25 -24.65 1.71
CA TYR A 386 -3.89 -23.34 1.79
C TYR A 386 -5.32 -23.35 1.29
N ASN A 387 -6.13 -22.49 1.88
CA ASN A 387 -7.48 -22.22 1.42
C ASN A 387 -7.50 -20.95 0.55
N TYR A 388 -7.98 -21.08 -0.67
CA TYR A 388 -8.11 -19.98 -1.63
C TYR A 388 -9.56 -19.61 -1.94
N THR A 389 -10.55 -20.16 -1.22
CA THR A 389 -11.97 -19.79 -1.37
C THR A 389 -12.20 -18.29 -1.25
N VAL A 390 -13.37 -17.78 -1.62
CA VAL A 390 -13.71 -16.38 -1.32
C VAL A 390 -14.56 -16.35 -0.06
N SER A 391 -14.07 -15.66 0.97
CA SER A 391 -14.87 -15.43 2.17
C SER A 391 -16.01 -14.45 1.85
N PRO A 392 -17.26 -14.76 2.23
CA PRO A 392 -18.40 -13.86 2.04
C PRO A 392 -18.33 -12.61 2.92
N ALA A 393 -17.35 -12.52 3.82
CA ALA A 393 -17.12 -11.33 4.63
C ALA A 393 -16.56 -10.14 3.82
N TRP A 394 -15.99 -10.40 2.63
CA TRP A 394 -15.47 -9.37 1.74
C TRP A 394 -16.58 -8.78 0.88
N SER A 395 -16.64 -7.45 0.76
CA SER A 395 -17.64 -6.79 -0.11
C SER A 395 -17.40 -7.06 -1.59
N THR A 396 -16.15 -6.94 -2.04
CA THR A 396 -15.77 -7.04 -3.45
C THR A 396 -14.47 -7.82 -3.60
N PHE A 397 -14.50 -8.82 -4.49
CA PHE A 397 -13.36 -9.61 -4.89
C PHE A 397 -13.20 -9.49 -6.41
N ALA A 398 -12.29 -8.64 -6.86
CA ALA A 398 -12.05 -8.35 -8.27
C ALA A 398 -10.82 -9.12 -8.76
N HIS A 399 -10.95 -9.89 -9.84
CA HIS A 399 -9.87 -10.70 -10.41
C HIS A 399 -9.72 -10.43 -11.90
N ALA A 400 -8.62 -9.76 -12.27
CA ALA A 400 -8.22 -9.56 -13.65
C ALA A 400 -7.42 -10.78 -14.12
N VAL A 401 -7.80 -11.39 -15.23
CA VAL A 401 -7.27 -12.67 -15.72
C VAL A 401 -6.61 -12.51 -17.08
N ALA A 402 -5.41 -13.06 -17.24
CA ALA A 402 -4.74 -13.14 -18.53
C ALA A 402 -5.45 -14.12 -19.46
N LEU A 403 -5.86 -13.66 -20.64
CA LEU A 403 -6.44 -14.53 -21.65
C LEU A 403 -5.37 -15.24 -22.47
N ASN A 404 -4.20 -14.64 -22.72
CA ASN A 404 -3.16 -15.16 -23.62
C ASN A 404 -1.98 -15.83 -22.87
N GLU A 405 -2.26 -16.46 -21.72
CA GLU A 405 -1.27 -17.23 -20.95
C GLU A 405 -1.37 -18.73 -21.25
N TYR A 406 -0.27 -19.33 -21.71
CA TYR A 406 -0.24 -20.70 -22.26
C TYR A 406 0.72 -21.64 -21.53
N ARG A 407 1.35 -21.22 -20.43
CA ARG A 407 2.32 -22.03 -19.66
C ARG A 407 1.62 -23.15 -18.87
N PHE A 408 1.22 -24.21 -19.58
CA PHE A 408 0.42 -25.35 -19.07
C PHE A 408 0.91 -25.96 -17.74
N TRP A 409 2.23 -26.10 -17.57
CA TRP A 409 2.83 -26.77 -16.42
C TRP A 409 3.33 -25.85 -15.31
N LEU A 410 3.44 -24.53 -15.56
CA LEU A 410 4.20 -23.63 -14.69
C LEU A 410 3.38 -22.47 -14.11
N MET A 411 2.14 -22.25 -14.58
CA MET A 411 1.27 -21.15 -14.13
C MET A 411 -0.21 -21.51 -14.23
N PRO A 412 -0.72 -22.39 -13.35
CA PRO A 412 -2.15 -22.67 -13.31
C PRO A 412 -2.93 -21.41 -12.89
N LEU A 413 -4.08 -21.20 -13.54
CA LEU A 413 -5.04 -20.18 -13.15
C LEU A 413 -5.92 -20.72 -12.03
N THR A 414 -6.25 -19.87 -11.06
CA THR A 414 -7.36 -20.15 -10.15
C THR A 414 -8.53 -19.25 -10.45
N SER A 415 -9.67 -19.87 -10.73
CA SER A 415 -10.94 -19.15 -10.86
C SER A 415 -11.61 -19.09 -9.49
N PHE A 416 -11.98 -17.87 -9.10
CA PHE A 416 -12.68 -17.59 -7.85
C PHE A 416 -14.19 -17.58 -8.02
N ALA A 417 -14.67 -17.51 -9.27
CA ALA A 417 -16.09 -17.53 -9.58
C ALA A 417 -16.69 -18.89 -9.26
N ASP A 418 -17.61 -18.93 -8.30
CA ASP A 418 -18.47 -20.08 -8.01
C ASP A 418 -19.95 -19.63 -7.97
N LYS A 419 -20.88 -20.57 -8.12
CA LYS A 419 -22.32 -20.34 -8.03
C LYS A 419 -22.79 -19.78 -6.68
N ASN A 420 -21.92 -19.81 -5.68
CA ASN A 420 -22.21 -19.41 -4.31
C ASN A 420 -21.52 -18.09 -3.91
N THR A 421 -20.82 -17.43 -4.84
CA THR A 421 -20.06 -16.21 -4.56
C THR A 421 -20.65 -15.03 -5.35
N ASP A 422 -21.44 -14.20 -4.67
CA ASP A 422 -22.06 -13.01 -5.29
C ASP A 422 -21.13 -11.78 -5.26
N ASN A 423 -20.01 -11.87 -4.53
CA ASN A 423 -19.03 -10.80 -4.35
C ASN A 423 -17.81 -10.92 -5.28
N VAL A 424 -17.81 -11.87 -6.22
CA VAL A 424 -16.68 -12.12 -7.13
C VAL A 424 -16.94 -11.54 -8.51
N TYR A 425 -16.01 -10.71 -8.97
CA TYR A 425 -15.99 -10.12 -10.29
C TYR A 425 -14.71 -10.59 -10.99
N GLU A 426 -14.85 -11.51 -11.94
CA GLU A 426 -13.72 -12.11 -12.64
C GLU A 426 -13.78 -11.72 -14.12
N GLN A 427 -12.76 -11.02 -14.60
CA GLN A 427 -12.72 -10.44 -15.94
C GLN A 427 -11.46 -10.85 -16.69
N GLY A 428 -11.65 -11.35 -17.92
CA GLY A 428 -10.56 -11.63 -18.84
C GLY A 428 -10.06 -10.37 -19.55
N PHE A 429 -8.75 -10.22 -19.66
CA PHE A 429 -8.10 -9.17 -20.42
C PHE A 429 -7.16 -9.76 -21.47
N LEU A 430 -7.05 -9.05 -22.59
CA LEU A 430 -6.07 -9.36 -23.62
C LEU A 430 -4.67 -9.17 -23.01
N GLY A 431 -3.81 -10.18 -23.10
CA GLY A 431 -2.55 -10.17 -22.37
C GLY A 431 -2.13 -11.55 -21.89
N ASN A 432 -0.83 -11.79 -21.82
CA ASN A 432 -0.29 -12.84 -20.97
C ASN A 432 -0.24 -12.39 -19.50
N HIS A 433 0.26 -13.26 -18.63
CA HIS A 433 0.41 -12.98 -17.21
C HIS A 433 1.01 -11.60 -16.88
N SER A 434 2.06 -11.21 -17.60
CA SER A 434 2.86 -10.01 -17.35
C SER A 434 2.18 -8.75 -17.83
N ASP A 435 1.43 -8.84 -18.92
CA ASP A 435 0.59 -7.74 -19.40
C ASP A 435 -0.44 -7.37 -18.33
N ILE A 436 -1.07 -8.38 -17.70
CA ILE A 436 -2.03 -8.14 -16.61
C ILE A 436 -1.33 -7.61 -15.35
N GLY A 437 -0.10 -8.07 -15.11
CA GLY A 437 0.78 -7.54 -14.07
C GLY A 437 1.26 -6.12 -14.31
N GLY A 438 1.13 -5.58 -15.52
CA GLY A 438 1.61 -4.24 -15.89
C GLY A 438 3.12 -4.06 -15.76
N SER A 439 3.87 -5.17 -15.82
CA SER A 439 5.32 -5.17 -15.66
C SER A 439 5.98 -4.51 -16.85
N ILE A 440 6.96 -3.66 -16.57
CA ILE A 440 7.73 -2.95 -17.58
C ILE A 440 8.96 -3.77 -17.96
N PHE A 441 9.16 -4.07 -19.26
CA PHE A 441 10.35 -4.79 -19.70
C PHE A 441 11.31 -3.87 -20.49
N PRO A 442 12.60 -3.78 -20.09
CA PRO A 442 13.60 -3.00 -20.83
C PRO A 442 13.74 -3.36 -22.32
N LYS A 443 13.41 -4.60 -22.69
CA LYS A 443 13.44 -5.06 -24.08
C LYS A 443 12.33 -4.44 -24.94
N ASP A 444 11.23 -3.99 -24.35
CA ASP A 444 10.07 -3.46 -25.08
C ASP A 444 10.46 -2.17 -25.79
N LEU A 445 11.35 -1.38 -25.19
CA LEU A 445 11.94 -0.17 -25.76
C LEU A 445 12.56 -0.40 -27.15
N ASN A 446 13.10 -1.60 -27.37
CA ASN A 446 13.86 -1.94 -28.57
C ASN A 446 13.24 -3.10 -29.38
N ALA A 447 12.01 -3.50 -29.09
CA ALA A 447 11.34 -4.57 -29.83
C ALA A 447 11.08 -4.11 -31.29
N GLU A 448 11.35 -4.97 -32.28
CA GLU A 448 11.26 -4.62 -33.72
C GLU A 448 9.87 -4.15 -34.18
N THR A 449 8.87 -4.36 -33.36
CA THR A 449 7.44 -4.08 -33.63
C THR A 449 6.81 -3.23 -32.56
N ASN A 450 7.63 -2.66 -31.69
CA ASN A 450 7.21 -1.49 -30.97
C ASN A 450 6.95 -0.38 -32.00
N PRO A 451 5.68 0.03 -32.23
CA PRO A 451 5.37 1.12 -33.15
C PRO A 451 5.93 2.47 -32.66
N TYR A 452 6.31 2.55 -31.38
CA TYR A 452 6.93 3.71 -30.74
C TYR A 452 8.23 3.33 -30.03
N PRO A 453 9.36 3.20 -30.77
CA PRO A 453 10.66 2.91 -30.19
C PRO A 453 10.99 3.80 -28.99
N ASP A 454 11.74 3.27 -28.03
CA ASP A 454 12.09 3.93 -26.76
C ASP A 454 10.89 4.20 -25.82
N THR A 455 9.72 3.60 -26.07
CA THR A 455 8.58 3.62 -25.15
C THR A 455 8.18 2.21 -24.70
N TYR A 456 7.66 2.09 -23.47
CA TYR A 456 7.17 0.81 -22.95
C TYR A 456 5.75 0.51 -23.44
N GLY A 457 5.38 -0.78 -23.43
CA GLY A 457 4.01 -1.18 -23.68
C GLY A 457 3.08 -0.70 -22.56
N ASP A 458 1.90 -0.19 -22.91
CA ASP A 458 0.93 0.37 -21.96
C ASP A 458 -0.41 -0.40 -21.91
N LEU A 459 -0.50 -1.56 -22.58
CA LEU A 459 -1.67 -2.42 -22.56
C LEU A 459 -2.06 -2.84 -21.13
N GLY A 460 -1.08 -3.08 -20.27
CA GLY A 460 -1.28 -3.43 -18.87
C GLY A 460 -1.94 -2.33 -18.03
N ASN A 461 -2.06 -1.10 -18.54
CA ASN A 461 -2.75 -0.05 -17.80
C ASN A 461 -4.29 -0.23 -17.85
N ILE A 462 -4.82 -0.98 -18.83
CA ILE A 462 -6.25 -1.31 -18.93
C ILE A 462 -6.75 -2.12 -17.72
N PRO A 463 -6.15 -3.28 -17.38
CA PRO A 463 -6.55 -4.04 -16.19
C PRO A 463 -6.33 -3.24 -14.89
N LEU A 464 -5.35 -2.34 -14.82
CA LEU A 464 -5.18 -1.45 -13.67
C LEU A 464 -6.34 -0.45 -13.53
N ALA A 465 -6.78 0.17 -14.62
CA ALA A 465 -7.91 1.09 -14.60
C ALA A 465 -9.23 0.40 -14.25
N TRP A 466 -9.44 -0.82 -14.75
CA TRP A 466 -10.58 -1.63 -14.33
C TRP A 466 -10.50 -1.95 -12.83
N MET A 467 -9.33 -2.32 -12.32
CA MET A 467 -9.14 -2.59 -10.89
C MET A 467 -9.38 -1.34 -10.03
N HIS A 468 -8.93 -0.16 -10.48
CA HIS A 468 -9.19 1.13 -9.85
C HIS A 468 -10.70 1.42 -9.79
N TYR A 469 -11.42 1.18 -10.89
CA TYR A 469 -12.88 1.32 -10.91
C TYR A 469 -13.58 0.35 -9.95
N MET A 470 -13.15 -0.92 -9.91
CA MET A 470 -13.70 -1.91 -8.98
C MET A 470 -13.45 -1.53 -7.52
N ALA A 471 -12.27 -1.00 -7.21
CA ALA A 471 -11.91 -0.50 -5.90
C ALA A 471 -12.73 0.74 -5.50
N ALA A 472 -12.90 1.70 -6.41
CA ALA A 472 -13.76 2.86 -6.20
C ALA A 472 -15.23 2.44 -5.99
N GLY A 473 -15.71 1.44 -6.74
CA GLY A 473 -17.03 0.83 -6.55
C GLY A 473 -17.20 0.14 -5.19
N ALA A 474 -16.10 -0.39 -4.62
CA ALA A 474 -16.03 -0.91 -3.26
C ALA A 474 -15.89 0.19 -2.18
N ARG A 475 -16.00 1.47 -2.58
CA ARG A 475 -15.83 2.66 -1.73
C ARG A 475 -14.44 2.76 -1.11
N ILE A 476 -13.42 2.50 -1.92
CA ILE A 476 -12.05 2.89 -1.62
C ILE A 476 -11.78 4.26 -2.24
N GLU A 477 -11.26 5.20 -1.45
CA GLU A 477 -10.72 6.46 -1.93
C GLU A 477 -9.34 6.21 -2.54
N LEU A 478 -9.27 6.46 -3.83
CA LEU A 478 -8.05 6.34 -4.62
C LEU A 478 -7.76 7.70 -5.25
N LYS A 479 -6.47 8.04 -5.31
CA LYS A 479 -5.97 9.11 -6.15
C LYS A 479 -6.42 8.92 -7.60
N PRO A 480 -6.57 10.02 -8.36
CA PRO A 480 -6.73 9.93 -9.80
C PRO A 480 -5.56 9.14 -10.40
N LEU A 481 -5.82 8.35 -11.43
CA LEU A 481 -4.80 7.48 -12.03
C LEU A 481 -3.64 8.31 -12.63
N GLU A 482 -3.92 9.56 -13.00
CA GLU A 482 -2.98 10.59 -13.46
C GLU A 482 -1.90 10.95 -12.42
N ALA A 483 -2.08 10.55 -11.16
CA ALA A 483 -1.07 10.71 -10.12
C ALA A 483 0.14 9.75 -10.30
N LEU A 484 0.02 8.68 -11.11
CA LEU A 484 1.16 7.81 -11.39
C LEU A 484 2.10 8.47 -12.40
N THR A 485 3.40 8.46 -12.09
CA THR A 485 4.46 9.08 -12.90
C THR A 485 4.58 8.50 -14.32
N GLN A 486 4.07 7.28 -14.53
CA GLN A 486 4.05 6.58 -15.82
C GLN A 486 2.62 6.25 -16.27
N TRP A 487 1.64 7.09 -15.91
CA TRP A 487 0.27 6.94 -16.38
C TRP A 487 0.07 7.52 -17.78
N GLN A 488 -0.54 6.73 -18.67
CA GLN A 488 -1.16 7.21 -19.90
C GLN A 488 -2.41 6.37 -20.17
N LEU A 489 -3.61 6.92 -19.93
CA LEU A 489 -4.88 6.27 -20.30
C LEU A 489 -5.82 7.06 -21.18
N ASP A 490 -5.65 8.37 -21.29
CA ASP A 490 -6.42 9.19 -22.24
C ASP A 490 -6.23 8.70 -23.69
N ALA A 491 -5.11 8.02 -23.94
CA ALA A 491 -4.89 7.11 -25.06
C ALA A 491 -3.89 6.03 -24.62
N VAL A 492 -4.22 4.76 -24.82
CA VAL A 492 -3.23 3.66 -24.80
C VAL A 492 -2.40 3.84 -26.06
N LYS A 493 -1.23 4.47 -25.92
CA LYS A 493 -0.41 4.94 -27.03
C LYS A 493 0.42 3.83 -27.61
N ASN A 494 0.84 2.87 -26.80
CA ASN A 494 1.69 1.77 -27.22
C ASN A 494 1.16 0.41 -26.74
N PRO A 495 -0.01 -0.04 -27.24
CA PRO A 495 -0.67 -1.24 -26.78
C PRO A 495 0.05 -2.50 -27.28
N LEU A 496 1.19 -2.82 -26.68
CA LEU A 496 1.97 -4.01 -26.96
C LEU A 496 1.39 -5.19 -26.20
N LEU A 497 1.02 -6.23 -26.93
CA LEU A 497 0.61 -7.50 -26.39
C LEU A 497 1.79 -8.46 -26.38
N HIS A 498 2.16 -9.00 -25.22
CA HIS A 498 3.18 -10.03 -25.12
C HIS A 498 2.56 -11.43 -25.19
N LEU A 499 3.08 -12.30 -26.04
CA LEU A 499 2.66 -13.70 -26.07
C LEU A 499 3.67 -14.63 -25.43
N ALA A 500 3.17 -15.74 -24.90
CA ALA A 500 3.99 -16.81 -24.36
C ALA A 500 4.41 -17.85 -25.43
N ASN A 501 3.96 -17.73 -26.69
CA ASN A 501 4.32 -18.67 -27.76
C ASN A 501 4.32 -18.04 -29.18
N LYS A 502 5.15 -18.60 -30.07
CA LYS A 502 5.31 -18.15 -31.48
C LYS A 502 4.10 -18.38 -32.38
N TYR A 503 3.13 -19.17 -31.95
CA TYR A 503 2.26 -19.88 -32.88
C TYR A 503 0.91 -19.15 -33.12
N GLU A 504 0.57 -18.10 -32.37
CA GLU A 504 -0.78 -17.47 -32.42
C GLU A 504 -1.18 -16.90 -33.79
N GLN A 505 -0.25 -16.76 -34.75
CA GLN A 505 -0.58 -16.42 -36.15
C GLN A 505 -1.52 -17.43 -36.83
N ASP A 506 -1.65 -18.66 -36.32
CA ASP A 506 -2.60 -19.68 -36.80
C ASP A 506 -3.79 -19.84 -35.81
N LEU A 507 -4.56 -18.78 -35.57
CA LEU A 507 -5.81 -18.75 -34.77
C LEU A 507 -6.86 -19.83 -35.14
N THR A 508 -6.62 -20.59 -36.22
CA THR A 508 -7.52 -21.58 -36.79
C THR A 508 -7.28 -23.01 -36.33
N ASP A 509 -6.19 -23.34 -35.62
CA ASP A 509 -5.81 -24.75 -35.45
C ASP A 509 -6.29 -25.40 -34.13
N SER A 510 -6.75 -26.66 -34.21
CA SER A 510 -7.39 -27.38 -33.10
C SER A 510 -6.45 -27.67 -31.91
N ARG A 511 -5.14 -27.42 -32.10
CA ARG A 511 -4.05 -27.70 -31.15
C ARG A 511 -4.06 -26.79 -29.93
N TRP A 512 -4.62 -25.58 -30.04
CA TRP A 512 -4.70 -24.60 -28.94
C TRP A 512 -5.66 -24.98 -27.83
N LEU A 513 -6.69 -25.76 -28.17
CA LEU A 513 -7.70 -26.22 -27.22
C LEU A 513 -7.11 -27.19 -26.18
N ILE A 514 -5.95 -27.80 -26.45
CA ILE A 514 -5.36 -28.87 -25.63
C ILE A 514 -4.04 -28.52 -24.93
N THR A 515 -3.47 -27.32 -25.16
CA THR A 515 -2.17 -26.89 -24.56
C THR A 515 -2.27 -25.66 -23.65
N ASP A 516 -3.48 -25.17 -23.39
CA ASP A 516 -3.74 -23.99 -22.56
C ASP A 516 -3.50 -24.26 -21.07
N ARG A 517 -3.32 -23.23 -20.22
CA ARG A 517 -3.10 -23.42 -18.78
C ARG A 517 -4.29 -24.09 -18.09
N ARG A 518 -3.99 -24.85 -17.05
CA ARG A 518 -5.01 -25.48 -16.21
C ARG A 518 -5.72 -24.43 -15.38
N VAL A 519 -7.04 -24.58 -15.25
CA VAL A 519 -7.87 -23.79 -14.34
C VAL A 519 -8.27 -24.66 -13.16
N TYR A 520 -8.02 -24.17 -11.96
CA TYR A 520 -8.47 -24.78 -10.72
C TYR A 520 -9.56 -23.90 -10.10
N SER A 521 -10.50 -24.52 -9.39
CA SER A 521 -11.38 -23.78 -8.50
C SER A 521 -10.58 -23.26 -7.31
N ALA A 522 -11.15 -22.28 -6.62
CA ALA A 522 -10.65 -21.80 -5.33
C ALA A 522 -10.52 -22.90 -4.25
N SER A 523 -11.23 -24.03 -4.40
CA SER A 523 -11.12 -25.22 -3.55
C SER A 523 -10.08 -26.25 -4.02
N GLY A 524 -9.33 -25.97 -5.09
CA GLY A 524 -8.29 -26.85 -5.63
C GLY A 524 -8.79 -27.93 -6.59
N GLN A 525 -10.06 -27.90 -7.00
CA GLN A 525 -10.60 -28.83 -8.00
C GLN A 525 -10.14 -28.40 -9.40
N LEU A 526 -9.59 -29.32 -10.20
CA LEU A 526 -9.32 -29.05 -11.61
C LEU A 526 -10.63 -28.86 -12.38
N LEU A 527 -10.83 -27.67 -12.94
CA LEU A 527 -11.99 -27.30 -13.77
C LEU A 527 -11.77 -27.61 -15.26
N GLY A 528 -10.52 -27.82 -15.66
CA GLY A 528 -10.13 -28.15 -17.02
C GLY A 528 -9.03 -27.24 -17.53
N LEU A 529 -8.89 -27.14 -18.85
CA LEU A 529 -8.04 -26.16 -19.50
C LEU A 529 -8.77 -24.84 -19.64
N GLN A 530 -8.05 -23.72 -19.56
CA GLN A 530 -8.63 -22.38 -19.69
C GLN A 530 -9.41 -22.24 -20.98
N SER A 531 -8.91 -22.80 -22.09
CA SER A 531 -9.57 -22.88 -23.40
C SER A 531 -11.04 -23.34 -23.35
N PHE A 532 -11.41 -24.20 -22.39
CA PHE A 532 -12.77 -24.73 -22.22
C PHE A 532 -13.64 -23.91 -21.26
N SER A 533 -13.06 -22.93 -20.56
CA SER A 533 -13.82 -22.04 -19.70
C SER A 533 -14.82 -21.22 -20.52
N LYS A 534 -16.06 -21.13 -20.04
CA LYS A 534 -17.11 -20.34 -20.70
C LYS A 534 -16.91 -18.84 -20.52
N THR A 535 -16.28 -18.43 -19.42
CA THR A 535 -16.15 -17.02 -19.01
C THR A 535 -14.73 -16.50 -19.15
N LEU A 536 -13.74 -17.39 -19.26
CA LEU A 536 -12.31 -17.03 -19.32
C LEU A 536 -11.54 -17.81 -20.39
N GLY A 537 -12.24 -18.48 -21.29
CA GLY A 537 -11.65 -19.45 -22.21
C GLY A 537 -11.61 -19.01 -23.66
N GLY A 538 -11.53 -19.99 -24.55
CA GLY A 538 -11.24 -19.77 -25.96
C GLY A 538 -12.28 -18.93 -26.70
N ALA A 539 -13.54 -18.93 -26.25
CA ALA A 539 -14.58 -18.08 -26.83
C ALA A 539 -14.30 -16.59 -26.56
N ILE A 540 -14.13 -16.22 -25.29
CA ILE A 540 -13.78 -14.86 -24.87
C ILE A 540 -12.45 -14.42 -25.47
N ARG A 541 -11.45 -15.31 -25.47
CA ARG A 541 -10.15 -15.02 -26.12
C ARG A 541 -10.30 -14.70 -27.62
N LYS A 542 -11.18 -15.41 -28.35
CA LYS A 542 -11.42 -15.14 -29.78
C LYS A 542 -12.04 -13.76 -30.00
N GLU A 543 -12.98 -13.36 -29.14
CA GLU A 543 -13.57 -12.01 -29.19
C GLU A 543 -12.48 -10.95 -28.98
N HIS A 544 -11.61 -11.14 -27.98
CA HIS A 544 -10.49 -10.22 -27.74
C HIS A 544 -9.41 -10.26 -28.85
N ALA A 545 -9.25 -11.39 -29.54
CA ALA A 545 -8.25 -11.55 -30.60
C ALA A 545 -8.57 -10.75 -31.87
N GLU A 546 -9.83 -10.33 -32.06
CA GLU A 546 -10.23 -9.45 -33.18
C GLU A 546 -9.51 -8.10 -33.14
N PHE A 547 -9.01 -7.70 -31.96
CA PHE A 547 -8.31 -6.43 -31.76
C PHE A 547 -6.79 -6.54 -31.90
N ILE A 548 -6.23 -7.72 -32.23
CA ILE A 548 -4.78 -7.92 -32.33
C ILE A 548 -4.34 -7.88 -33.80
N ASP A 549 -3.41 -6.99 -34.13
CA ASP A 549 -2.65 -7.04 -35.37
C ASP A 549 -1.30 -7.74 -35.13
N PHE A 550 -1.08 -8.83 -35.86
CA PHE A 550 0.18 -9.55 -35.86
C PHE A 550 1.03 -9.10 -37.04
N PRO A 551 2.09 -8.31 -36.83
CA PRO A 551 3.06 -8.07 -37.89
C PRO A 551 3.65 -9.41 -38.35
N ILE A 552 3.56 -9.67 -39.66
CA ILE A 552 3.97 -10.93 -40.29
C ILE A 552 5.48 -11.12 -40.10
N ALA A 553 5.89 -11.81 -39.03
CA ALA A 553 7.29 -12.17 -38.78
C ALA A 553 7.75 -13.28 -39.74
N THR A 554 8.21 -12.89 -40.93
CA THR A 554 9.03 -13.74 -41.79
C THR A 554 10.41 -13.94 -41.16
N GLY A 555 10.55 -14.86 -40.21
CA GLY A 555 11.86 -15.14 -39.60
C GLY A 555 11.88 -16.29 -38.59
N THR A 556 12.67 -17.33 -38.89
CA THR A 556 13.02 -18.47 -38.04
C THR A 556 13.83 -18.01 -36.81
N GLY A 557 13.47 -18.34 -35.58
CA GLY A 557 13.92 -19.56 -34.92
C GLY A 557 14.13 -19.32 -33.41
N SER A 558 13.86 -20.37 -32.64
CA SER A 558 14.04 -20.55 -31.18
C SER A 558 15.14 -19.72 -30.51
N LEU A 559 14.87 -19.20 -29.30
CA LEU A 559 15.77 -19.29 -28.13
C LEU A 559 14.93 -19.11 -26.84
N LEU A 560 14.81 -20.19 -26.07
CA LEU A 560 14.39 -20.19 -24.67
C LEU A 560 15.60 -19.75 -23.82
N ASP A 561 15.48 -18.73 -22.97
CA ASP A 561 16.28 -18.66 -21.74
C ASP A 561 15.39 -18.66 -20.48
N SER A 562 15.94 -19.27 -19.45
CA SER A 562 15.32 -19.72 -18.20
C SER A 562 14.84 -18.57 -17.30
N THR A 563 14.83 -17.34 -17.80
CA THR A 563 14.26 -16.15 -17.14
C THR A 563 13.34 -15.30 -18.05
N GLN A 564 12.98 -15.77 -19.25
CA GLN A 564 12.45 -14.95 -20.36
C GLN A 564 10.93 -14.97 -20.58
N GLU A 565 10.25 -13.88 -20.26
CA GLU A 565 8.87 -13.61 -20.74
C GLU A 565 8.88 -12.94 -22.12
N GLY A 566 9.45 -13.56 -23.17
CA GLY A 566 9.49 -12.95 -24.52
C GLY A 566 9.28 -13.95 -25.65
N TYR A 567 8.12 -13.88 -26.31
CA TYR A 567 7.81 -14.49 -27.62
C TYR A 567 7.06 -13.44 -28.50
N PRO A 568 6.44 -13.76 -29.66
CA PRO A 568 5.99 -12.74 -30.59
C PRO A 568 5.01 -11.79 -29.91
N TYR A 569 5.09 -10.56 -30.34
CA TYR A 569 4.24 -9.47 -29.91
C TYR A 569 3.07 -9.32 -30.88
N GLY A 570 2.02 -8.63 -30.46
CA GLY A 570 0.98 -8.08 -31.33
C GLY A 570 0.74 -6.60 -30.98
N ILE A 571 0.23 -5.83 -31.93
CA ILE A 571 -0.24 -4.47 -31.68
C ILE A 571 -1.76 -4.54 -31.48
N VAL A 572 -2.28 -3.95 -30.40
CA VAL A 572 -3.74 -3.93 -30.18
C VAL A 572 -4.36 -2.67 -30.78
N ASN A 573 -5.51 -2.79 -31.43
CA ASN A 573 -6.35 -1.65 -31.75
C ASN A 573 -7.00 -1.12 -30.45
N ALA A 574 -6.26 -0.27 -29.74
CA ALA A 574 -6.62 0.21 -28.41
C ALA A 574 -8.01 0.84 -28.34
N LYS A 575 -8.38 1.64 -29.35
CA LYS A 575 -9.66 2.35 -29.33
C LYS A 575 -10.84 1.38 -29.40
N GLU A 576 -10.83 0.50 -30.41
CA GLU A 576 -11.90 -0.48 -30.59
C GLU A 576 -11.94 -1.47 -29.41
N TYR A 577 -10.78 -1.83 -28.86
CA TYR A 577 -10.71 -2.70 -27.71
C TYR A 577 -11.31 -2.06 -26.46
N LEU A 578 -11.02 -0.77 -26.20
CA LEU A 578 -11.57 -0.03 -25.06
C LEU A 578 -13.08 0.18 -25.19
N ASP A 579 -13.57 0.51 -26.39
CA ASP A 579 -15.01 0.64 -26.67
C ASP A 579 -15.73 -0.70 -26.41
N PHE A 580 -15.16 -1.81 -26.87
CA PHE A 580 -15.67 -3.16 -26.61
C PHE A 580 -15.67 -3.52 -25.12
N LEU A 581 -14.61 -3.16 -24.39
CA LEU A 581 -14.55 -3.39 -22.95
C LEU A 581 -15.64 -2.59 -22.23
N ASP A 582 -15.75 -1.27 -22.43
CA ASP A 582 -16.81 -0.45 -21.80
C ASP A 582 -18.20 -1.09 -21.94
N GLU A 583 -18.54 -1.52 -23.17
CA GLU A 583 -19.81 -2.20 -23.44
C GLU A 583 -19.95 -3.55 -22.72
N SER A 584 -18.90 -4.40 -22.77
CA SER A 584 -18.95 -5.77 -22.22
C SER A 584 -18.93 -5.81 -20.69
N ILE A 585 -18.14 -4.95 -20.05
CA ILE A 585 -18.02 -4.88 -18.59
C ILE A 585 -18.90 -3.81 -17.95
N LYS A 586 -19.66 -3.04 -18.75
CA LYS A 586 -20.50 -1.92 -18.30
C LYS A 586 -19.72 -0.91 -17.46
N TRP A 587 -18.45 -0.76 -17.77
CA TRP A 587 -17.54 0.13 -17.07
C TRP A 587 -17.54 1.46 -17.80
N ASN A 588 -18.30 2.45 -17.27
CA ASN A 588 -18.36 3.82 -17.79
C ASN A 588 -17.00 4.50 -17.68
N SER A 589 -16.10 4.15 -18.59
CA SER A 589 -14.71 4.52 -18.54
C SER A 589 -14.57 5.96 -19.04
N SER A 590 -13.80 6.78 -18.32
CA SER A 590 -13.39 8.11 -18.82
C SER A 590 -12.41 8.01 -20.00
N LEU A 591 -12.09 6.80 -20.48
CA LEU A 591 -11.12 6.47 -21.52
C LEU A 591 -11.58 6.78 -22.94
N LYS A 592 -12.56 7.67 -23.09
CA LYS A 592 -12.98 8.20 -24.38
C LYS A 592 -11.82 8.98 -24.96
N THR A 593 -11.00 8.27 -25.72
CA THR A 593 -9.94 8.83 -26.54
C THR A 593 -10.53 9.97 -27.36
N ILE A 594 -9.90 11.13 -27.29
CA ILE A 594 -10.22 12.30 -28.10
C ILE A 594 -10.25 11.85 -29.56
N SER A 595 -11.44 11.71 -30.12
CA SER A 595 -11.57 11.50 -31.55
C SER A 595 -11.19 12.81 -32.25
N GLN A 596 -10.33 12.70 -33.27
CA GLN A 596 -10.27 13.61 -34.41
C GLN A 596 -9.62 15.00 -34.22
N GLN A 597 -8.39 15.09 -33.72
CA GLN A 597 -7.56 16.30 -33.95
C GLN A 597 -6.11 16.03 -34.36
N GLN A 598 -5.88 15.09 -35.27
CA GLN A 598 -4.74 15.17 -36.19
C GLN A 598 -5.15 14.53 -37.52
N GLN A 599 -5.03 15.35 -38.57
CA GLN A 599 -5.24 15.03 -39.98
C GLN A 599 -4.29 13.95 -40.49
#